data_AF-A0A956NTZ8-F1
#
_entry.id   AF-A0A956NTZ8-F1
#
_cell.length_a   1.000
_cell.length_b   1.000
_cell.length_c   1.000
_cell.angle_alpha   90.00
_cell.angle_beta   90.00
_cell.angle_gamma   90.00
#
_symmetry.space_group_name_H-M   'P 1'
#
loop_
_entity.id
_entity.type
_entity.pdbx_description
1 polymer ?
#
loop_
_entity_poly.entity_id
_entity_poly.type
_entity_poly.pdbx_seq_one_letter_code
_entity_poly.pdbx_strand_id
1 'polypeptide(L)'
;MEYSDIKDMLKDARNLATGANDIQTVNILKDIQLEVYDLLEDNRVLRDELHDLRNQKIQMENFEYSGENNVYFKKGNNAEIYCPSCLDGSGKIIHMMLMEGYMNYIASCPVCKHKVSTKINNPNYQSRKF
;
A
#
# COMPACT_ATOMS: atom_id res chain seq x y z
N MET A 1 22.73 -3.06 8.75
CA MET A 1 24.17 -3.09 9.08
C MET A 1 25.00 -3.86 8.03
N GLU A 2 24.38 -4.55 7.06
CA GLU A 2 25.04 -5.52 6.15
C GLU A 2 25.66 -4.91 4.87
N TYR A 3 25.23 -3.70 4.46
CA TYR A 3 25.62 -3.12 3.16
C TYR A 3 26.86 -2.21 3.20
N SER A 4 27.34 -1.86 4.39
CA SER A 4 28.61 -1.13 4.55
C SER A 4 29.77 -2.03 4.15
N ASP A 5 29.73 -3.27 4.64
CA ASP A 5 30.84 -4.21 4.56
C ASP A 5 31.18 -4.57 3.11
N ILE A 6 30.18 -4.78 2.25
CA ILE A 6 30.41 -5.07 0.82
C ILE A 6 30.99 -3.85 0.07
N LYS A 7 30.55 -2.63 0.40
CA LYS A 7 31.07 -1.41 -0.23
C LYS A 7 32.53 -1.18 0.15
N ASP A 8 32.88 -1.46 1.40
CA ASP A 8 34.23 -1.32 1.92
C ASP A 8 35.14 -2.41 1.35
N MET A 9 34.67 -3.66 1.25
CA MET A 9 35.39 -4.75 0.58
C MET A 9 35.69 -4.45 -0.90
N LEU A 10 34.71 -3.92 -1.66
CA LEU A 10 34.93 -3.56 -3.07
C LEU A 10 35.89 -2.37 -3.23
N LYS A 11 35.85 -1.40 -2.31
CA LYS A 11 36.83 -0.31 -2.27
C LYS A 11 38.24 -0.84 -2.02
N ASP A 12 38.40 -1.73 -1.06
CA ASP A 12 39.70 -2.30 -0.71
C ASP A 12 40.27 -3.15 -1.84
N ALA A 13 39.44 -4.00 -2.47
CA ALA A 13 39.82 -4.77 -3.65
C ALA A 13 40.25 -3.86 -4.81
N ARG A 14 39.53 -2.75 -5.03
CA ARG A 14 39.86 -1.78 -6.09
C ARG A 14 41.15 -1.04 -5.80
N ASN A 15 41.38 -0.64 -4.56
CA ASN A 15 42.62 0.02 -4.13
C ASN A 15 43.82 -0.92 -4.29
N LEU A 16 43.66 -2.20 -3.97
CA LEU A 16 44.67 -3.23 -4.19
C LEU A 16 44.98 -3.41 -5.69
N ALA A 17 43.96 -3.56 -6.53
CA ALA A 17 44.13 -3.71 -7.98
C ALA A 17 44.77 -2.47 -8.63
N THR A 18 44.42 -1.27 -8.14
CA THR A 18 45.03 0.00 -8.58
C THR A 18 46.51 0.04 -8.19
N GLY A 19 46.85 -0.36 -6.95
CA GLY A 19 48.23 -0.44 -6.48
C GLY A 19 49.07 -1.48 -7.23
N ALA A 20 48.44 -2.56 -7.70
CA ALA A 20 49.06 -3.58 -8.55
C ALA A 20 49.13 -3.18 -10.05
N ASN A 21 48.62 -2.00 -10.42
CA ASN A 21 48.53 -1.51 -11.79
C ASN A 21 47.73 -2.42 -12.75
N ASP A 22 46.79 -3.21 -12.19
CA ASP A 22 45.92 -4.10 -12.94
C ASP A 22 44.62 -3.37 -13.35
N ILE A 23 44.70 -2.71 -14.51
CA ILE A 23 43.61 -1.91 -15.07
C ILE A 23 42.38 -2.77 -15.40
N GLN A 24 42.58 -4.02 -15.81
CA GLN A 24 41.46 -4.92 -16.14
C GLN A 24 40.65 -5.23 -14.88
N THR A 25 41.33 -5.62 -13.81
CA THR A 25 40.69 -5.89 -12.51
C THR A 25 40.01 -4.63 -11.95
N VAL A 26 40.63 -3.45 -12.10
CA VAL A 26 40.00 -2.18 -11.68
C VAL A 26 38.68 -1.92 -12.41
N ASN A 27 38.61 -2.20 -13.71
CA ASN A 27 37.39 -1.99 -14.49
C ASN A 27 36.29 -2.99 -14.09
N ILE A 28 36.63 -4.28 -13.95
CA ILE A 28 35.69 -5.30 -13.47
C ILE A 28 35.13 -4.93 -12.08
N LEU A 29 35.98 -4.46 -11.17
CA LEU A 29 35.56 -4.05 -9.84
C LEU A 29 34.67 -2.80 -9.85
N LYS A 30 34.86 -1.89 -10.81
CA LYS A 30 33.95 -0.75 -11.01
C LYS A 30 32.58 -1.22 -11.51
N ASP A 31 32.54 -2.14 -12.46
CA ASP A 31 31.29 -2.67 -13.00
C ASP A 31 30.49 -3.39 -11.91
N ILE A 32 31.16 -4.24 -11.12
CA ILE A 32 30.56 -4.90 -9.94
C ILE A 32 30.07 -3.85 -8.93
N GLN A 33 30.85 -2.80 -8.68
CA GLN A 33 30.47 -1.75 -7.74
C GLN A 33 29.20 -1.01 -8.19
N LEU A 34 29.02 -0.77 -9.49
CA LEU A 34 27.79 -0.17 -10.04
C LEU A 34 26.60 -1.11 -9.87
N GLU A 35 26.74 -2.38 -10.27
CA GLU A 35 25.67 -3.37 -10.14
C GLU A 35 25.24 -3.58 -8.68
N VAL A 36 26.20 -3.58 -7.74
CA VAL A 36 25.88 -3.61 -6.31
C VAL A 36 25.10 -2.38 -5.88
N TYR A 37 25.43 -1.17 -6.37
CA TYR A 37 24.65 0.02 -6.01
C TYR A 37 23.22 -0.05 -6.53
N ASP A 38 23.02 -0.52 -7.75
CA ASP A 38 21.68 -0.69 -8.32
C ASP A 38 20.87 -1.71 -7.50
N LEU A 39 21.46 -2.86 -7.18
CA LEU A 39 20.82 -3.88 -6.33
C LEU A 39 20.45 -3.35 -4.94
N LEU A 40 21.27 -2.48 -4.36
CA LEU A 40 20.99 -1.89 -3.04
C LEU A 40 19.82 -0.92 -3.09
N GLU A 41 19.71 -0.12 -4.14
CA GLU A 41 18.59 0.79 -4.31
C GLU A 41 17.31 0.01 -4.58
N ASP A 42 17.34 -1.00 -5.45
CA ASP A 42 16.20 -1.90 -5.68
C ASP A 42 15.76 -2.57 -4.38
N ASN A 43 16.70 -3.06 -3.57
CA ASN A 43 16.37 -3.68 -2.28
C ASN A 43 15.69 -2.69 -1.32
N ARG A 44 16.14 -1.44 -1.32
CA ARG A 44 15.53 -0.37 -0.53
C ARG A 44 14.10 -0.10 -1.00
N VAL A 45 13.90 0.12 -2.30
CA VAL A 45 12.57 0.36 -2.89
C VAL A 45 11.61 -0.78 -2.56
N LEU A 46 12.04 -2.03 -2.75
CA LEU A 46 11.23 -3.21 -2.44
C LEU A 46 10.89 -3.30 -0.94
N ARG A 47 11.81 -2.94 -0.04
CA ARG A 47 11.52 -2.91 1.40
C ARG A 47 10.48 -1.86 1.76
N ASP A 48 10.57 -0.68 1.14
CA ASP A 48 9.61 0.40 1.36
C ASP A 48 8.23 -0.01 0.84
N GLU A 49 8.14 -0.58 -0.38
CA GLU A 49 6.89 -1.13 -0.93
C GLU A 49 6.31 -2.23 -0.03
N LEU A 50 7.14 -3.15 0.45
CA LEU A 50 6.71 -4.24 1.32
C LEU A 50 6.19 -3.72 2.67
N HIS A 51 6.82 -2.68 3.22
CA HIS A 51 6.34 -2.00 4.42
C HIS A 51 4.96 -1.36 4.19
N ASP A 52 4.78 -0.67 3.07
CA ASP A 52 3.52 -0.03 2.72
C ASP A 52 2.40 -1.04 2.49
N LEU A 53 2.68 -2.14 1.78
CA LEU A 53 1.73 -3.23 1.58
C LEU A 53 1.33 -3.90 2.90
N ARG A 54 2.28 -4.09 3.84
CA ARG A 54 1.96 -4.60 5.17
C ARG A 54 1.02 -3.66 5.92
N ASN A 55 1.28 -2.35 5.87
CA ASN A 55 0.41 -1.38 6.52
C ASN A 55 -0.99 -1.35 5.91
N GLN A 56 -1.11 -1.44 4.58
CA GLN A 56 -2.39 -1.57 3.89
C GLN A 56 -3.14 -2.83 4.33
N LYS A 57 -2.45 -3.97 4.41
CA LYS A 57 -3.05 -5.24 4.86
C LYS A 57 -3.58 -5.15 6.29
N ILE A 58 -2.81 -4.59 7.22
CA ILE A 58 -3.24 -4.39 8.62
C ILE A 58 -4.48 -3.51 8.67
N GLN A 59 -4.55 -2.47 7.84
CA GLN A 59 -5.74 -1.62 7.76
C GLN A 59 -6.95 -2.40 7.27
N MET A 60 -6.81 -3.21 6.20
CA MET A 60 -7.90 -4.03 5.65
C MET A 60 -8.39 -5.12 6.62
N GLU A 61 -7.51 -5.72 7.41
CA GLU A 61 -7.87 -6.73 8.42
C GLU A 61 -8.84 -6.21 9.49
N ASN A 62 -8.94 -4.89 9.66
CA ASN A 62 -9.89 -4.26 10.58
C ASN A 62 -11.28 -4.05 9.98
N PHE A 63 -11.52 -4.46 8.74
CA PHE A 63 -12.82 -4.34 8.08
C PHE A 63 -13.43 -5.71 7.77
N GLU A 64 -14.75 -5.77 7.80
CA GLU A 64 -15.54 -6.94 7.47
C GLU A 64 -16.51 -6.58 6.35
N TYR A 65 -16.50 -7.39 5.29
CA TYR A 65 -17.45 -7.25 4.20
C TYR A 65 -18.79 -7.88 4.57
N SER A 66 -19.87 -7.12 4.47
CA SER A 66 -21.23 -7.62 4.64
C SER A 66 -21.83 -7.93 3.27
N GLY A 67 -21.89 -9.22 2.90
CA GLY A 67 -22.48 -9.66 1.64
C GLY A 67 -23.96 -9.32 1.49
N GLU A 68 -24.70 -9.22 2.60
CA GLU A 68 -26.12 -8.83 2.56
C GLU A 68 -26.33 -7.35 2.24
N ASN A 69 -25.37 -6.50 2.62
CA ASN A 69 -25.47 -5.05 2.48
C ASN A 69 -24.55 -4.49 1.39
N ASN A 70 -23.70 -5.35 0.80
CA ASN A 70 -22.70 -5.02 -0.21
C ASN A 70 -21.76 -3.86 0.19
N VAL A 71 -21.42 -3.75 1.47
CA VAL A 71 -20.55 -2.71 2.03
C VAL A 71 -19.58 -3.29 3.05
N TYR A 72 -18.52 -2.53 3.36
CA TYR A 72 -17.63 -2.83 4.47
C TYR A 72 -18.06 -2.12 5.74
N PHE A 73 -17.80 -2.78 6.88
CA PHE A 73 -17.87 -2.21 8.22
C PHE A 73 -16.52 -2.33 8.89
N LYS A 74 -16.27 -1.48 9.89
CA LYS A 74 -15.11 -1.67 10.77
C LYS A 74 -15.46 -2.71 11.83
N LYS A 75 -14.54 -3.64 12.10
CA LYS A 75 -14.71 -4.66 13.15
C LYS A 75 -15.06 -4.00 14.48
N GLY A 76 -16.16 -4.43 15.09
CA GLY A 76 -16.67 -3.86 16.34
C GLY A 76 -17.46 -2.55 16.19
N ASN A 77 -17.63 -2.02 14.97
CA ASN A 77 -18.50 -0.87 14.69
C ASN A 77 -19.29 -1.06 13.39
N ASN A 78 -20.56 -1.44 13.53
CA ASN A 78 -21.48 -1.64 12.41
C ASN A 78 -22.29 -0.38 12.06
N ALA A 79 -21.98 0.78 12.63
CA ALA A 79 -22.65 2.02 12.27
C ALA A 79 -22.07 2.60 10.97
N GLU A 80 -20.75 2.56 10.80
CA GLU A 80 -20.09 3.23 9.69
C GLU A 80 -19.91 2.30 8.50
N ILE A 81 -20.34 2.75 7.32
CA ILE A 81 -20.24 1.99 6.08
C ILE A 81 -19.15 2.54 5.16
N TYR A 82 -18.41 1.63 4.56
CA TYR A 82 -17.26 1.94 3.71
C TYR A 82 -17.41 1.36 2.31
N CYS A 83 -16.83 2.07 1.35
CA CYS A 83 -16.96 1.73 -0.07
C CYS A 83 -16.15 0.49 -0.46
N PRO A 84 -16.78 -0.58 -0.97
CA PRO A 84 -16.05 -1.77 -1.41
C PRO A 84 -15.12 -1.50 -2.57
N SER A 85 -15.59 -0.75 -3.59
CA SER A 85 -14.76 -0.42 -4.75
C SER A 85 -13.48 0.36 -4.39
N CYS A 86 -13.55 1.30 -3.44
CA CYS A 86 -12.35 2.05 -3.03
C CYS A 86 -11.41 1.22 -2.14
N LEU A 87 -11.98 0.42 -1.24
CA LEU A 87 -11.20 -0.39 -0.30
C LEU A 87 -10.53 -1.57 -1.01
N ASP A 88 -11.25 -2.31 -1.85
CA ASP A 88 -10.72 -3.46 -2.58
C ASP A 88 -9.77 -3.04 -3.71
N GLY A 89 -10.09 -1.95 -4.42
CA GLY A 89 -9.33 -1.53 -5.59
C GLY A 89 -8.08 -0.71 -5.25
N SER A 90 -8.15 0.14 -4.23
CA SER A 90 -7.09 1.11 -3.92
C SER A 90 -6.67 1.15 -2.44
N GLY A 91 -7.23 0.28 -1.60
CA GLY A 91 -6.98 0.29 -0.15
C GLY A 91 -7.53 1.54 0.56
N LYS A 92 -8.33 2.38 -0.12
CA LYS A 92 -8.79 3.66 0.42
C LYS A 92 -10.07 3.47 1.24
N ILE A 93 -9.97 3.83 2.53
CA ILE A 93 -11.09 3.81 3.48
C ILE A 93 -11.95 5.06 3.25
N ILE A 94 -13.02 4.91 2.47
CA ILE A 94 -13.95 6.00 2.15
C ILE A 94 -15.33 5.70 2.72
N HIS A 95 -15.81 6.59 3.58
CA HIS A 95 -17.19 6.55 4.07
C HIS A 95 -18.19 6.76 2.93
N MET A 96 -19.19 5.89 2.85
CA MET A 96 -20.30 6.06 1.93
C MET A 96 -21.38 6.93 2.56
N MET A 97 -22.12 7.68 1.74
CA MET A 97 -23.30 8.44 2.14
C MET A 97 -24.56 7.60 1.95
N LEU A 98 -25.42 7.51 2.95
CA LEU A 98 -26.72 6.85 2.86
C LEU A 98 -27.79 7.82 2.38
N MET A 99 -28.59 7.37 1.42
CA MET A 99 -29.78 8.06 0.91
C MET A 99 -30.98 7.14 1.06
N GLU A 100 -32.12 7.68 1.48
CA GLU A 100 -33.39 6.94 1.53
C GLU A 100 -33.86 6.63 0.10
N GLY A 101 -34.19 5.36 -0.15
CA GLY A 101 -34.90 4.91 -1.33
C GLY A 101 -36.27 4.36 -0.96
N TYR A 102 -37.06 3.99 -1.97
CA TYR A 102 -38.46 3.59 -1.79
C TYR A 102 -38.66 2.34 -0.92
N MET A 103 -37.75 1.36 -1.00
CA MET A 103 -37.81 0.11 -0.23
C MET A 103 -36.50 -0.23 0.50
N ASN A 104 -35.39 0.42 0.16
CA ASN A 104 -34.05 0.18 0.70
C ASN A 104 -33.29 1.51 0.77
N TYR A 105 -32.13 1.52 1.42
CA TYR A 105 -31.20 2.64 1.38
C TYR A 105 -30.21 2.47 0.24
N ILE A 106 -29.79 3.58 -0.36
CA ILE A 106 -28.72 3.62 -1.34
C ILE A 106 -27.49 4.20 -0.67
N ALA A 107 -26.44 3.40 -0.55
CA ALA A 107 -25.13 3.89 -0.15
C ALA A 107 -24.37 4.36 -1.38
N SER A 108 -23.88 5.60 -1.38
CA SER A 108 -23.11 6.20 -2.48
C SER A 108 -21.75 6.67 -2.01
N CYS A 109 -20.69 6.26 -2.70
CA CYS A 109 -19.34 6.76 -2.45
C CYS A 109 -19.20 8.18 -3.01
N PRO A 110 -18.71 9.17 -2.24
CA PRO A 110 -18.52 10.52 -2.75
C PRO A 110 -17.37 10.65 -3.74
N VAL A 111 -16.39 9.74 -3.68
CA VAL A 111 -15.17 9.77 -4.50
C VAL A 111 -15.37 9.04 -5.82
N CYS A 112 -15.56 7.72 -5.78
CA CYS A 112 -15.68 6.91 -7.01
C CYS A 112 -17.10 6.80 -7.56
N LYS A 113 -18.10 7.41 -6.89
CA LYS A 113 -19.52 7.39 -7.27
C LYS A 113 -20.15 5.98 -7.33
N HIS A 114 -19.45 4.95 -6.85
CA HIS A 114 -20.00 3.61 -6.71
C HIS A 114 -21.22 3.63 -5.77
N LYS A 115 -22.30 2.97 -6.19
CA LYS A 115 -23.57 2.92 -5.47
C LYS A 115 -23.95 1.47 -5.21
N VAL A 116 -24.41 1.20 -3.99
CA VAL A 116 -24.93 -0.12 -3.61
C VAL A 116 -26.26 0.03 -2.89
N SER A 117 -27.18 -0.90 -3.15
CA SER A 117 -28.42 -1.01 -2.39
C SER A 117 -28.13 -1.74 -1.09
N THR A 118 -28.55 -1.18 0.03
CA THR A 118 -28.32 -1.71 1.38
C THR A 118 -29.57 -1.63 2.23
N LYS A 119 -29.70 -2.54 3.19
CA LYS A 119 -30.81 -2.56 4.16
C LYS A 119 -30.46 -1.81 5.45
N ILE A 120 -29.25 -1.26 5.54
CA ILE A 120 -28.76 -0.56 6.72
C ILE A 120 -29.53 0.74 6.88
N ASN A 121 -30.33 0.80 7.95
CA ASN A 121 -30.87 2.03 8.47
C ASN A 121 -29.89 2.56 9.52
N ASN A 122 -29.12 3.60 9.20
CA ASN A 122 -28.29 4.26 10.20
C ASN A 122 -28.91 5.61 10.62
N PRO A 123 -29.48 5.71 11.84
CA PRO A 123 -30.08 6.95 12.35
C PRO A 123 -29.07 8.08 12.59
N ASN A 124 -27.76 7.79 12.65
CA ASN A 124 -26.69 8.78 12.78
C ASN A 124 -26.18 9.31 11.42
N TYR A 125 -26.58 8.70 10.30
CA TYR A 125 -26.36 9.28 8.98
C TYR A 125 -27.48 10.28 8.72
N GLN A 126 -27.32 11.50 9.22
CA GLN A 126 -28.20 12.59 8.85
C GLN A 126 -28.16 12.72 7.32
N SER A 127 -29.29 12.40 6.69
CA SER A 127 -29.55 12.71 5.30
C SER A 127 -29.29 14.20 5.11
N ARG A 128 -28.16 14.54 4.47
CA ARG A 128 -27.95 15.89 3.97
C ARG A 128 -28.97 16.07 2.85
N LYS A 129 -30.14 16.59 3.22
CA LYS A 129 -31.13 17.11 2.29
C LYS A 129 -30.43 18.23 1.51
N PHE A 130 -30.25 18.01 0.22
CA PHE A 130 -29.92 19.07 -0.72
C PHE A 130 -31.19 19.85 -1.03
#